data_AF-A0A2V6CUT0-F1
#
_entry.id   AF-A0A2V6CUT0-F1
#
_cell.length_a   1.000
_cell.length_b   1.000
_cell.length_c   1.000
_cell.angle_alpha   90.00
_cell.angle_beta   90.00
_cell.angle_gamma   90.00
#
_symmetry.space_group_name_H-M   'P 1'
#
loop_
_entity.id
_entity.type
_entity.pdbx_description
1 polymer ?
#
loop_
_entity_poly.entity_id
_entity_poly.type
_entity_poly.pdbx_seq_one_letter_code
_entity_poly.pdbx_strand_id
1 'polypeptide(L)'
;MIDGQAGSIHAFAGNDSTPATIIDLGRVLPIKRISTFSTSGSAAATFYVFDTLPGGSAANLPETLSVDPQLVAGFRTFATGSDDGTGRVAVDFQETSARYVMVAWTPSGPTSNFLVAEIAVLGPVTGSTLLALNRTSERSDDKNVHDSKDFKEIPGEGPLEEQPPAEGPPPSLPYTPPFVFIPRVTPTSF
;
A
#
# COMPACT_ATOMS: atom_id res chain seq x y z
N MET A 1 2.04 4.79 12.46
CA MET A 1 2.77 5.51 11.38
C MET A 1 3.80 4.64 10.69
N ILE A 2 4.59 3.83 11.40
CA ILE A 2 5.57 2.90 10.79
C ILE A 2 5.51 1.52 11.45
N ASP A 3 4.39 1.25 12.12
CA ASP A 3 4.13 0.05 12.92
C ASP A 3 3.38 -1.02 12.13
N GLY A 4 3.05 -0.76 10.85
CA GLY A 4 2.34 -1.70 10.00
C GLY A 4 0.88 -1.91 10.40
N GLN A 5 0.33 -1.06 11.28
CA GLN A 5 -1.02 -1.18 11.81
C GLN A 5 -1.87 0.02 11.39
N ALA A 6 -2.76 -0.17 10.42
CA ALA A 6 -3.61 0.91 9.90
C ALA A 6 -4.59 1.50 10.94
N GLY A 7 -4.80 0.83 12.08
CA GLY A 7 -5.61 1.34 13.19
C GLY A 7 -4.84 2.25 14.17
N SER A 8 -3.52 2.32 14.05
CA SER A 8 -2.65 3.18 14.85
C SER A 8 -2.43 4.49 14.12
N ILE A 9 -2.83 5.61 14.73
CA ILE A 9 -2.91 6.92 14.06
C ILE A 9 -2.07 7.94 14.82
N HIS A 10 -1.26 8.70 14.07
CA HIS A 10 -0.62 9.92 14.58
C HIS A 10 -1.40 11.15 14.13
N ALA A 11 -1.56 12.10 15.05
CA ALA A 11 -2.27 13.35 14.81
C ALA A 11 -1.28 14.53 14.82
N PHE A 12 -1.16 15.20 13.69
CA PHE A 12 -0.49 16.50 13.62
C PHE A 12 -1.38 17.59 14.22
N ALA A 13 -0.76 18.69 14.66
CA ALA A 13 -1.50 19.83 15.18
C ALA A 13 -2.40 20.43 14.10
N GLY A 14 -3.66 20.75 14.42
CA GLY A 14 -4.61 21.29 13.43
C GLY A 14 -4.22 22.64 12.82
N ASN A 15 -3.29 23.37 13.45
CA ASN A 15 -2.72 24.61 12.91
C ASN A 15 -1.44 24.39 12.08
N ASP A 16 -1.01 23.15 11.87
CA ASP A 16 0.11 22.83 10.98
C ASP A 16 -0.37 22.84 9.53
N SER A 17 0.05 23.85 8.77
CA SER A 17 -0.30 24.01 7.35
C SER A 17 0.46 23.06 6.43
N THR A 18 1.56 22.48 6.91
CA THR A 18 2.45 21.61 6.13
C THR A 18 2.97 20.47 7.01
N PRO A 19 2.08 19.56 7.45
CA PRO A 19 2.49 18.39 8.22
C PRO A 19 3.63 17.66 7.52
N ALA A 20 4.67 17.31 8.26
CA ALA A 20 5.79 16.59 7.69
C ALA A 20 6.47 15.67 8.71
N THR A 21 6.96 14.54 8.21
CA THR A 21 7.71 13.56 8.98
C THR A 21 8.99 13.21 8.24
N ILE A 22 10.09 13.09 8.99
CA ILE A 22 11.35 12.50 8.50
C ILE A 22 11.52 11.12 9.12
N ILE A 23 11.88 10.14 8.30
CA ILE A 23 12.16 8.76 8.68
C ILE A 23 13.66 8.52 8.48
N ASP A 24 14.37 8.12 9.54
CA ASP A 24 15.72 7.55 9.43
C ASP A 24 15.61 6.05 9.16
N LEU A 25 16.12 5.60 8.02
CA LEU A 25 16.17 4.18 7.65
C LEU A 25 17.29 3.42 8.40
N GLY A 26 18.08 4.12 9.22
CA GLY A 26 19.19 3.61 10.02
C GLY A 26 20.50 3.47 9.24
N ARG A 27 20.41 3.31 7.91
CA ARG A 27 21.54 3.27 6.98
C ARG A 27 21.10 3.70 5.58
N VAL A 28 22.05 3.95 4.69
CA VAL A 28 21.75 4.18 3.26
C VAL A 28 21.19 2.88 2.66
N LEU A 29 19.99 2.94 2.10
CA LEU A 29 19.29 1.82 1.47
C LEU A 29 18.80 2.21 0.06
N PRO A 30 18.76 1.26 -0.89
CA PRO A 30 18.08 1.48 -2.15
C PRO A 30 16.57 1.51 -1.93
N ILE A 31 15.92 2.56 -2.42
CA ILE A 31 14.48 2.79 -2.33
C ILE A 31 13.90 2.97 -3.73
N LYS A 32 12.71 2.42 -3.96
CA LYS A 32 12.02 2.44 -5.25
C LYS A 32 10.57 2.90 -5.14
N ARG A 33 9.98 2.85 -3.96
CA ARG A 33 8.61 3.29 -3.71
C ARG A 33 8.47 3.87 -2.33
N ILE A 34 7.70 4.93 -2.21
CA ILE A 34 7.23 5.45 -0.92
C ILE A 34 5.71 5.55 -0.99
N SER A 35 5.05 5.25 0.12
CA SER A 35 3.60 5.39 0.25
C SER A 35 3.19 5.87 1.62
N THR A 36 2.04 6.51 1.68
CA THR A 36 1.42 6.99 2.91
C THR A 36 -0.08 6.71 2.89
N PHE A 37 -0.65 6.52 4.07
CA PHE A 37 -2.08 6.39 4.31
C PHE A 37 -2.51 7.37 5.41
N SER A 38 -3.35 8.32 5.02
CA SER A 38 -3.97 9.30 5.90
C SER A 38 -5.45 8.98 6.06
N THR A 39 -5.99 9.22 7.25
CA THR A 39 -7.43 9.00 7.54
C THR A 39 -8.22 10.31 7.51
N SER A 40 -7.53 11.46 7.57
CA SER A 40 -8.13 12.80 7.48
C SER A 40 -8.34 13.27 6.04
N GLY A 41 -9.28 12.65 5.32
CA GLY A 41 -9.64 13.10 3.97
C GLY A 41 -8.46 13.12 2.97
N SER A 42 -8.69 13.77 1.82
CA SER A 42 -7.70 13.81 0.75
C SER A 42 -6.54 14.77 1.05
N ALA A 43 -5.34 14.37 0.62
CA ALA A 43 -4.14 15.19 0.70
C ALA A 43 -3.22 14.88 -0.48
N ALA A 44 -2.50 15.89 -0.95
CA ALA A 44 -1.30 15.65 -1.73
C ALA A 44 -0.15 15.31 -0.79
N ALA A 45 0.76 14.44 -1.23
CA ALA A 45 1.99 14.14 -0.52
C ALA A 45 3.19 14.38 -1.43
N THR A 46 4.17 15.13 -0.93
CA THR A 46 5.46 15.35 -1.58
C THR A 46 6.53 14.55 -0.83
N PHE A 47 7.32 13.80 -1.57
CA PHE A 47 8.34 12.89 -1.07
C PHE A 47 9.73 13.42 -1.38
N TYR A 48 10.58 13.49 -0.35
CA TYR A 48 11.98 13.88 -0.44
C TYR A 48 12.87 12.78 0.10
N VAL A 49 14.10 12.69 -0.41
CA VAL A 49 15.08 11.67 -0.01
C VAL A 49 16.44 12.34 0.18
N PHE A 50 17.21 11.91 1.19
CA PHE A 50 18.52 12.50 1.48
C PHE A 50 19.44 11.53 2.25
N ASP A 51 20.75 11.74 2.12
CA ASP A 51 21.77 10.92 2.78
C ASP A 51 22.13 11.43 4.18
N THR A 52 21.95 12.73 4.42
CA THR A 52 22.34 13.41 5.67
C THR A 52 21.21 14.29 6.17
N LEU A 53 20.92 14.22 7.47
CA LEU A 53 19.96 15.12 8.10
C LEU A 53 20.47 16.56 8.11
N PRO A 54 19.59 17.53 7.84
CA PRO A 54 19.92 18.93 8.03
C PRO A 54 20.02 19.24 9.53
N GLY A 55 21.02 20.03 9.94
CA GLY A 55 21.18 20.44 11.34
C GLY A 55 22.19 19.63 12.18
N GLY A 56 22.83 18.59 11.63
CA GLY A 56 23.98 17.91 12.26
C GLY A 56 23.82 16.40 12.43
N SER A 57 24.74 15.81 13.20
CA SER A 57 24.78 14.35 13.44
C SER A 57 23.54 13.85 14.19
N ALA A 58 23.00 12.71 13.76
CA ALA A 58 21.83 12.04 14.35
C ALA A 58 21.93 11.76 15.87
N ALA A 59 23.14 11.84 16.43
CA ALA A 59 23.40 11.60 17.85
C ALA A 59 22.82 12.66 18.80
N ASN A 60 22.53 13.88 18.33
CA ASN A 60 22.09 15.01 19.18
C ASN A 60 20.93 15.80 18.57
N LEU A 61 20.01 15.13 17.88
CA LEU A 61 18.87 15.83 17.29
C LEU A 61 17.81 16.14 18.35
N PRO A 62 17.25 17.36 18.34
CA PRO A 62 16.05 17.66 19.12
C PRO A 62 14.88 16.77 18.68
N GLU A 63 13.93 16.52 19.58
CA GLU A 63 12.70 15.74 19.30
C GLU A 63 11.89 16.35 18.14
N THR A 64 12.04 17.65 17.90
CA THR A 64 11.48 18.38 16.75
C THR A 64 12.58 19.09 15.99
N LEU A 65 12.67 18.84 14.68
CA LEU A 65 13.61 19.52 13.78
C LEU A 65 12.88 20.63 13.03
N SER A 66 13.29 21.88 13.24
CA SER A 66 12.86 22.97 12.36
C SER A 66 13.66 22.90 11.07
N VAL A 67 12.98 22.63 9.96
CA VAL A 67 13.59 22.57 8.63
C VAL A 67 13.25 23.87 7.90
N ASP A 68 14.27 24.67 7.59
CA ASP A 68 14.11 25.87 6.76
C ASP A 68 13.60 25.46 5.35
N PRO A 69 12.52 26.06 4.82
CA PRO A 69 12.07 25.82 3.46
C PRO A 69 13.17 25.98 2.39
N GLN A 70 14.17 26.85 2.60
CA GLN A 70 15.31 26.98 1.69
C GLN A 70 16.23 25.73 1.73
N LEU A 71 16.30 25.08 2.88
CA LEU A 71 17.00 23.81 3.05
C LEU A 71 16.24 22.68 2.37
N VAL A 72 14.90 22.70 2.43
CA VAL A 72 14.02 21.81 1.65
C VAL A 72 14.23 21.97 0.14
N ALA A 73 14.46 23.20 -0.34
CA ALA A 73 14.80 23.43 -1.75
C ALA A 73 16.15 22.81 -2.16
N GLY A 74 17.07 22.63 -1.22
CA GLY A 74 18.29 21.85 -1.41
C GLY A 74 18.07 20.34 -1.40
N PHE A 75 16.90 19.86 -0.96
CA PHE A 75 16.57 18.45 -1.02
C PHE A 75 16.18 18.07 -2.44
N ARG A 76 16.61 16.88 -2.86
CA ARG A 76 16.10 16.29 -4.08
C ARG A 76 14.63 15.92 -3.86
N THR A 77 13.74 16.78 -4.33
CA THR A 77 12.32 16.43 -4.46
C THR A 77 12.24 15.26 -5.41
N PHE A 78 11.72 14.14 -4.90
CA PHE A 78 11.67 12.93 -5.70
C PHE A 78 10.37 12.87 -6.49
N ALA A 79 9.24 13.05 -5.80
CA ALA A 79 7.94 13.02 -6.46
C ALA A 79 6.84 13.65 -5.59
N THR A 80 5.74 14.00 -6.24
CA THR A 80 4.47 14.35 -5.60
C THR A 80 3.40 13.38 -6.09
N GLY A 81 2.53 12.96 -5.19
CA GLY A 81 1.32 12.22 -5.53
C GLY A 81 0.10 12.89 -4.90
N SER A 82 -1.07 12.59 -5.43
CA SER A 82 -2.34 13.08 -4.91
C SER A 82 -3.23 11.90 -4.55
N ASP A 83 -3.95 12.02 -3.46
CA ASP A 83 -4.94 11.03 -3.05
C ASP A 83 -6.16 11.07 -4.00
N ASP A 84 -6.63 9.90 -4.41
CA ASP A 84 -7.82 9.67 -5.23
C ASP A 84 -9.13 9.60 -4.40
N GLY A 85 -9.05 9.94 -3.12
CA GLY A 85 -10.15 9.88 -2.15
C GLY A 85 -10.08 8.66 -1.22
N THR A 86 -9.05 7.82 -1.35
CA THR A 86 -8.81 6.66 -0.48
C THR A 86 -7.96 6.98 0.74
N GLY A 87 -7.46 8.20 0.86
CA GLY A 87 -6.44 8.62 1.81
C GLY A 87 -5.05 8.08 1.50
N ARG A 88 -4.86 7.40 0.36
CA ARG A 88 -3.61 6.70 0.04
C ARG A 88 -2.87 7.41 -1.08
N VAL A 89 -1.60 7.69 -0.84
CA VAL A 89 -0.69 8.19 -1.88
C VAL A 89 0.50 7.25 -1.95
N ALA A 90 0.87 6.85 -3.16
CA ALA A 90 2.07 6.07 -3.40
C ALA A 90 2.74 6.53 -4.67
N VAL A 91 4.06 6.61 -4.66
CA VAL A 91 4.85 6.90 -5.84
C VAL A 91 5.95 5.86 -6.00
N ASP A 92 5.99 5.26 -7.18
CA ASP A 92 7.09 4.42 -7.64
C ASP A 92 8.09 5.28 -8.42
N PHE A 93 9.36 4.91 -8.37
CA PHE A 93 10.40 5.70 -8.98
C PHE A 93 11.67 4.95 -9.34
N GLN A 94 12.60 5.61 -10.06
CA GLN A 94 13.93 5.07 -10.32
C GLN A 94 14.67 4.84 -9.00
N GLU A 95 15.15 3.61 -8.82
CA GLU A 95 15.91 3.20 -7.64
C GLU A 95 16.95 4.26 -7.26
N THR A 96 16.82 4.76 -6.03
CA THR A 96 17.66 5.81 -5.48
C THR A 96 18.15 5.36 -4.12
N SER A 97 19.44 5.53 -3.83
CA SER A 97 19.97 5.29 -2.48
C SER A 97 19.72 6.50 -1.60
N ALA A 98 19.20 6.29 -0.40
CA ALA A 98 19.02 7.32 0.62
C ALA A 98 19.07 6.73 2.02
N ARG A 99 19.44 7.53 3.01
CA ARG A 99 19.30 7.15 4.44
C ARG A 99 18.00 7.68 5.04
N TYR A 100 17.54 8.83 4.59
CA TYR A 100 16.39 9.51 5.15
C TYR A 100 15.35 9.76 4.08
N VAL A 101 14.09 9.69 4.50
CA VAL A 101 12.93 10.00 3.69
C VAL A 101 12.08 11.02 4.42
N MET A 102 11.66 12.07 3.73
CA MET A 102 10.66 13.02 4.25
C MET A 102 9.37 12.89 3.44
N VAL A 103 8.25 12.87 4.15
CA VAL A 103 6.93 13.01 3.56
C VAL A 103 6.33 14.30 4.07
N ALA A 104 5.93 15.18 3.16
CA ALA A 104 5.24 16.44 3.47
C ALA A 104 3.84 16.40 2.84
N TRP A 105 2.81 16.63 3.64
CA TRP A 105 1.44 16.61 3.18
C TRP A 105 0.90 18.02 2.95
N THR A 106 0.01 18.13 1.96
CA THR A 106 -0.83 19.30 1.72
C THR A 106 -2.29 18.86 1.84
N PRO A 107 -2.89 18.96 3.05
CA PRO A 107 -4.27 18.56 3.27
C PRO A 107 -5.23 19.37 2.39
N SER A 108 -6.25 18.73 1.81
CA SER A 108 -7.23 19.42 0.94
C SER A 108 -8.48 19.92 1.68
N GLY A 109 -8.56 19.72 3.00
CA GLY A 109 -9.72 20.00 3.84
C GLY A 109 -9.40 20.87 5.07
N PRO A 110 -10.41 21.23 5.89
CA PRO A 110 -10.24 22.19 6.98
C PRO A 110 -9.28 21.73 8.09
N THR A 111 -8.82 22.73 8.85
CA THR A 111 -7.76 22.76 9.89
C THR A 111 -8.01 21.93 11.15
N SER A 112 -8.75 20.81 11.05
CA SER A 112 -8.68 19.79 12.10
C SER A 112 -7.33 19.08 12.05
N ASN A 113 -6.98 18.33 13.10
CA ASN A 113 -5.75 17.54 13.11
C ASN A 113 -5.64 16.67 11.84
N PHE A 114 -4.51 16.78 11.14
CA PHE A 114 -4.20 15.88 10.04
C PHE A 114 -3.74 14.54 10.62
N LEU A 115 -4.38 13.45 10.20
CA LEU A 115 -4.19 12.13 10.77
C LEU A 115 -3.49 11.21 9.75
N VAL A 116 -2.35 10.67 10.15
CA VAL A 116 -1.58 9.70 9.36
C VAL A 116 -1.55 8.37 10.09
N ALA A 117 -2.01 7.32 9.41
CA ALA A 117 -1.97 5.97 9.93
C ALA A 117 -0.64 5.30 9.60
N GLU A 118 -0.19 5.36 8.35
CA GLU A 118 0.96 4.58 7.90
C GLU A 118 1.82 5.32 6.86
N ILE A 119 3.12 5.03 6.90
CA ILE A 119 4.12 5.39 5.90
C ILE A 119 4.95 4.14 5.64
N ALA A 120 5.08 3.76 4.37
CA ALA A 120 5.92 2.64 3.98
C ALA A 120 6.94 3.07 2.93
N VAL A 121 8.20 2.68 3.16
CA VAL A 121 9.33 2.89 2.26
C VAL A 121 9.79 1.51 1.78
N LEU A 122 9.76 1.29 0.46
CA LEU A 122 10.05 -0.01 -0.14
C LEU A 122 11.27 0.09 -1.06
N GLY A 123 12.16 -0.89 -0.92
CA GLY A 123 13.30 -1.09 -1.80
C GLY A 123 12.94 -1.74 -3.14
N PRO A 124 13.91 -1.91 -4.04
CA PRO A 124 13.73 -2.69 -5.24
C PRO A 124 13.37 -4.14 -4.90
N VAL A 125 12.43 -4.71 -5.65
CA VAL A 125 12.12 -6.14 -5.57
C VAL A 125 13.24 -6.91 -6.26
N THR A 126 14.20 -7.42 -5.48
CA THR A 126 15.21 -8.35 -5.98
C THR A 126 14.68 -9.78 -5.86
N GLY A 127 14.25 -10.36 -6.99
CA GLY A 127 13.90 -11.77 -7.09
C GLY A 127 12.39 -12.06 -7.26
N SER A 128 12.10 -13.08 -8.06
CA SER A 128 10.78 -13.54 -8.54
C SER A 128 9.84 -14.07 -7.46
N THR A 129 9.56 -13.27 -6.43
CA THR A 129 8.55 -13.58 -5.41
C THR A 129 7.46 -12.51 -5.45
N LEU A 130 6.79 -12.41 -6.60
CA LEU A 130 5.42 -11.87 -6.65
C LEU A 130 4.49 -12.93 -6.07
N LEU A 131 4.54 -13.12 -4.74
CA LEU A 131 3.41 -13.71 -4.04
C LEU A 131 2.31 -12.65 -4.06
N ALA A 132 1.30 -12.91 -4.87
CA ALA A 132 0.12 -12.08 -5.05
C ALA A 132 -0.35 -11.47 -3.72
N LEU A 133 -0.07 -10.19 -3.52
CA LEU A 133 -0.85 -9.34 -2.62
C LEU A 133 -2.22 -9.24 -3.28
N ASN A 134 -3.13 -10.07 -2.80
CA ASN A 134 -4.54 -10.08 -3.17
C ASN A 134 -5.12 -8.66 -2.97
N ARG A 135 -5.07 -7.85 -4.03
CA ARG A 135 -5.89 -6.64 -4.16
C ARG A 135 -7.20 -7.10 -4.77
N THR A 136 -8.22 -7.18 -3.92
CA THR A 136 -9.61 -7.24 -4.33
C THR A 136 -9.86 -6.23 -5.45
N SER A 137 -10.00 -6.74 -6.66
CA SER A 137 -10.47 -6.00 -7.84
C SER A 137 -11.49 -6.88 -8.54
N GLU A 138 -12.66 -6.97 -7.92
CA GLU A 138 -13.89 -7.18 -8.67
C GLU A 138 -14.27 -5.81 -9.25
N ARG A 139 -14.70 -5.61 -10.49
CA ARG A 139 -14.91 -6.48 -11.65
C ARG A 139 -15.28 -5.46 -12.75
N SER A 140 -14.47 -5.33 -13.80
CA SER A 140 -14.90 -4.58 -14.99
C SER A 140 -15.73 -5.51 -15.87
N ASP A 141 -16.97 -5.11 -16.04
CA ASP A 141 -17.95 -5.62 -16.99
C ASP A 141 -17.42 -5.41 -18.42
N ASP A 142 -17.39 -6.44 -19.27
CA ASP A 142 -17.45 -6.27 -20.72
C ASP A 142 -17.87 -7.55 -21.45
N LYS A 143 -18.69 -7.34 -22.48
CA LYS A 143 -19.61 -8.26 -23.17
C LYS A 143 -18.99 -8.94 -24.40
N ASN A 144 -19.49 -10.12 -24.76
CA ASN A 144 -19.82 -10.51 -26.15
C ASN A 144 -20.70 -11.78 -26.13
N VAL A 145 -22.01 -11.76 -26.46
CA VAL A 145 -22.62 -12.01 -27.80
C VAL A 145 -21.98 -13.25 -28.48
N HIS A 146 -22.67 -14.36 -28.78
CA HIS A 146 -23.89 -14.49 -29.58
C HIS A 146 -24.56 -15.87 -29.42
N ASP A 147 -25.84 -15.88 -29.77
CA ASP A 147 -26.83 -16.95 -29.90
C ASP A 147 -26.56 -17.88 -31.10
N SER A 148 -26.90 -19.19 -31.02
CA SER A 148 -27.49 -20.00 -32.12
C SER A 148 -27.50 -21.53 -31.89
N LYS A 149 -28.72 -22.07 -31.75
CA LYS A 149 -29.36 -23.25 -32.40
C LYS A 149 -29.04 -24.72 -32.03
N ASP A 150 -30.14 -25.40 -31.66
CA ASP A 150 -30.46 -26.83 -31.79
C ASP A 150 -30.24 -27.42 -33.20
N PHE A 151 -29.81 -28.71 -33.30
CA PHE A 151 -30.54 -29.84 -33.92
C PHE A 151 -29.65 -31.08 -34.25
N LYS A 152 -30.16 -32.28 -33.87
CA LYS A 152 -30.12 -33.63 -34.52
C LYS A 152 -28.85 -34.54 -34.60
N GLU A 153 -28.96 -35.67 -33.88
CA GLU A 153 -28.84 -37.11 -34.26
C GLU A 153 -27.74 -37.67 -35.23
N ILE A 154 -26.83 -38.49 -34.64
CA ILE A 154 -26.08 -39.77 -34.95
C ILE A 154 -26.47 -40.56 -36.25
N PRO A 155 -25.69 -41.49 -36.90
CA PRO A 155 -24.71 -42.48 -36.34
C PRO A 155 -23.52 -43.01 -37.22
N GLY A 156 -22.58 -43.79 -36.64
CA GLY A 156 -21.70 -44.70 -37.41
C GLY A 156 -20.37 -45.16 -36.76
N GLU A 157 -20.34 -46.44 -36.37
CA GLU A 157 -19.25 -47.43 -36.17
C GLU A 157 -17.75 -47.03 -36.25
N GLY A 158 -16.95 -47.51 -35.27
CA GLY A 158 -15.51 -47.24 -35.06
C GLY A 158 -14.52 -48.02 -35.95
N PRO A 159 -13.31 -48.45 -35.50
CA PRO A 159 -12.53 -48.10 -34.30
C PRO A 159 -11.07 -47.67 -34.61
N LEU A 160 -10.39 -46.98 -33.68
CA LEU A 160 -9.01 -47.26 -33.19
C LEU A 160 -8.29 -46.01 -32.62
N GLU A 161 -7.60 -46.28 -31.52
CA GLU A 161 -6.44 -45.59 -30.93
C GLU A 161 -6.67 -44.55 -29.81
N GLU A 162 -6.11 -44.93 -28.66
CA GLU A 162 -5.91 -44.31 -27.35
C GLU A 162 -6.16 -42.79 -27.22
N GLN A 163 -7.15 -42.45 -26.39
CA GLN A 163 -7.30 -41.13 -25.78
C GLN A 163 -6.81 -41.21 -24.32
N PRO A 164 -5.96 -40.30 -23.82
CA PRO A 164 -5.52 -40.28 -22.43
C PRO A 164 -6.74 -40.12 -21.50
N PRO A 165 -6.72 -40.64 -20.27
CA PRO A 165 -7.88 -40.60 -19.39
C PRO A 165 -8.33 -39.15 -19.21
N ALA A 166 -9.60 -38.91 -19.49
CA ALA A 166 -10.25 -37.63 -19.21
C ALA A 166 -10.05 -37.32 -17.73
N GLU A 167 -9.28 -36.28 -17.43
CA GLU A 167 -9.25 -35.69 -16.09
C GLU A 167 -10.68 -35.22 -15.80
N GLY A 168 -11.33 -35.93 -14.88
CA GLY A 168 -12.62 -35.50 -14.35
C GLY A 168 -12.51 -34.12 -13.72
N PRO A 169 -13.64 -33.43 -13.52
CA PRO A 169 -13.62 -32.11 -12.90
C PRO A 169 -12.86 -32.18 -11.57
N PRO A 170 -12.02 -31.17 -11.27
CA PRO A 170 -11.22 -31.17 -10.06
C PRO A 170 -12.11 -31.38 -8.84
N PRO A 171 -11.68 -32.18 -7.85
CA PRO A 171 -12.47 -32.45 -6.67
C PRO A 171 -12.83 -31.14 -5.98
N SER A 172 -14.10 -31.00 -5.61
CA SER A 172 -14.57 -29.84 -4.86
C SER A 172 -13.79 -29.73 -3.54
N LEU A 173 -13.26 -28.54 -3.27
CA LEU A 173 -12.57 -28.27 -2.02
C LEU A 173 -13.48 -28.55 -0.81
N PRO A 174 -12.93 -29.05 0.30
CA PRO A 174 -13.73 -29.24 1.51
C PRO A 174 -14.30 -27.89 1.96
N TYR A 175 -15.57 -27.91 2.40
CA TYR A 175 -16.21 -26.72 2.97
C TYR A 175 -15.37 -26.18 4.13
N THR A 176 -14.98 -24.92 4.05
CA THR A 176 -14.40 -24.20 5.18
C THR A 176 -15.42 -24.16 6.31
N PRO A 177 -15.09 -24.62 7.53
CA PRO A 177 -16.01 -24.54 8.65
C PRO A 177 -16.29 -23.06 8.97
N PRO A 178 -17.52 -22.71 9.41
CA PRO A 178 -17.79 -21.34 9.82
C PRO A 178 -16.96 -21.03 11.07
N PHE A 179 -16.08 -20.03 10.97
CA PHE A 179 -15.43 -19.46 12.15
C PHE A 179 -16.48 -18.74 12.98
N VAL A 180 -16.84 -19.30 14.14
CA VAL A 180 -17.64 -18.58 15.15
C VAL A 180 -16.66 -17.99 16.15
N PHE A 181 -16.60 -16.65 16.20
CA PHE A 181 -15.82 -15.93 17.19
C PHE A 181 -16.55 -15.98 18.53
N ILE A 182 -15.94 -16.58 19.56
CA ILE A 182 -16.45 -16.56 20.94
C ILE A 182 -15.71 -15.43 21.68
N PRO A 183 -16.39 -14.33 22.06
CA PRO A 183 -15.76 -13.28 22.84
C PRO A 183 -15.35 -13.83 24.22
N ARG A 184 -14.07 -13.67 24.58
CA ARG A 184 -13.63 -13.88 25.97
C ARG A 184 -14.10 -12.70 26.81
N VAL A 185 -15.10 -12.95 27.67
CA VAL A 185 -15.43 -12.03 28.76
C VAL A 185 -14.46 -12.26 29.93
N THR A 186 -13.75 -11.21 30.32
CA THR A 186 -12.91 -11.22 31.52
C THR A 186 -13.83 -11.12 32.75
N PRO A 187 -13.71 -12.01 33.76
CA PRO A 187 -14.50 -11.87 34.98
C PRO A 187 -14.12 -10.58 35.70
N THR A 188 -15.08 -9.68 35.90
CA THR A 188 -14.95 -8.62 36.89
C THR A 188 -15.30 -9.20 38.25
N SER A 189 -14.30 -9.37 39.12
CA SER A 189 -14.53 -9.67 40.53
C SER A 189 -15.18 -8.44 41.20
N PHE A 190 -16.29 -8.67 41.90
CA PHE A 190 -16.93 -7.72 42.82
C PHE A 190 -16.17 -7.64 44.15
#